data_AF-A0A937TFD2-F1
#
_entry.id   AF-A0A937TFD2-F1
#
_cell.length_a   1.000
_cell.length_b   1.000
_cell.length_c   1.000
_cell.angle_alpha   90.00
_cell.angle_beta   90.00
_cell.angle_gamma   90.00
#
_symmetry.space_group_name_H-M   'P 1'
#
loop_
_entity.id
_entity.type
_entity.pdbx_description
1 polymer ?
#
loop_
_entity_poly.entity_id
_entity_poly.type
_entity_poly.pdbx_seq_one_letter_code
_entity_poly.pdbx_strand_id
1 'polypeptide(L)'
;MDNEKKTILLIDDDTSLLVTLSDFLRFEGYEVITADSGEQGLKRLQALEPDLILLDMSMPGMGGIGFLKEISVDGKPKHPVLVLTARANMAEFFADVDVDGFVAKPCAPEDLLMEVGRILFLRSGQEEQVSTAASPVKVLLGEDDAMVAAKIEERLESEGMLVSLVEQGPEMIEQAILQRPDIILCKQLLSRMNGDAVADMLRAMPNARSIPVVLYDESGLLKDNVCPRGVSHVVLSDDPNALLSAVKALVD
;
A
#
# COMPACT_ATOMS: atom_id res chain seq x y z
N MET A 1 21.36 25.08 5.11
CA MET A 1 21.25 23.95 6.04
C MET A 1 21.61 22.74 5.22
N ASP A 2 22.64 22.01 5.62
CA ASP A 2 23.12 20.85 4.88
C ASP A 2 21.97 19.84 4.80
N ASN A 3 21.45 19.63 3.60
CA ASN A 3 20.44 18.61 3.36
C ASN A 3 21.18 17.27 3.44
N GLU A 4 21.26 16.71 4.64
CA GLU A 4 21.93 15.43 4.88
C GLU A 4 21.30 14.39 3.95
N LYS A 5 22.14 13.80 3.09
CA LYS A 5 21.65 12.86 2.07
C LYS A 5 21.03 11.66 2.78
N LYS A 6 19.77 11.39 2.42
CA LYS A 6 19.07 10.20 2.93
C LYS A 6 19.75 8.95 2.42
N THR A 7 20.04 8.04 3.35
CA THR A 7 20.76 6.80 3.09
C THR A 7 19.78 5.64 2.91
N ILE A 8 19.84 5.00 1.75
CA ILE A 8 19.03 3.84 1.39
C ILE A 8 19.91 2.59 1.41
N LEU A 9 19.49 1.57 2.16
CA LEU A 9 20.07 0.23 2.09
C LEU A 9 19.24 -0.61 1.11
N LEU A 10 19.80 -0.92 -0.06
CA LEU A 10 19.16 -1.76 -1.07
C LEU A 10 19.67 -3.20 -0.97
N ILE A 11 18.75 -4.15 -0.78
CA ILE A 11 19.04 -5.57 -0.55
C ILE A 11 18.32 -6.42 -1.60
N ASP A 12 19.10 -7.08 -2.45
CA ASP A 12 18.59 -7.88 -3.58
C ASP A 12 19.68 -8.86 -4.06
N ASP A 13 19.37 -10.12 -4.35
CA ASP A 13 20.36 -11.07 -4.86
C ASP A 13 20.66 -10.87 -6.36
N ASP A 14 19.80 -10.14 -7.09
CA ASP A 14 20.09 -9.71 -8.45
C ASP A 14 21.07 -8.54 -8.46
N THR A 15 22.35 -8.86 -8.62
CA THR A 15 23.44 -7.87 -8.73
C THR A 15 23.25 -6.86 -9.88
N SER A 16 22.58 -7.23 -10.97
CA SER A 16 22.31 -6.31 -12.07
C SER A 16 21.27 -5.27 -11.64
N LEU A 17 20.22 -5.72 -10.96
CA LEU A 17 19.18 -4.84 -10.44
C LEU A 17 19.73 -3.91 -9.36
N LEU A 18 20.61 -4.42 -8.47
CA LEU A 18 21.32 -3.60 -7.49
C LEU A 18 22.06 -2.43 -8.15
N VAL A 19 22.79 -2.69 -9.23
CA VAL A 19 23.53 -1.64 -9.94
C VAL A 19 22.56 -0.62 -10.56
N THR A 20 21.56 -1.09 -11.31
CA THR A 20 20.60 -0.21 -11.99
C THR A 20 19.84 0.68 -11.03
N LEU A 21 19.24 0.10 -9.98
CA LEU A 21 18.49 0.87 -8.99
C LEU A 21 19.39 1.77 -8.15
N SER A 22 20.60 1.32 -7.82
CA SER A 22 21.55 2.14 -7.08
C SER A 22 21.99 3.36 -7.88
N ASP A 23 22.23 3.23 -9.19
CA ASP A 23 22.62 4.35 -10.03
C ASP A 23 21.46 5.36 -10.18
N PHE A 24 20.25 4.86 -10.38
CA PHE A 24 19.03 5.68 -10.44
C PHE A 24 18.80 6.45 -9.13
N LEU A 25 18.79 5.78 -7.98
CA LEU A 25 18.56 6.43 -6.69
C LEU A 25 19.68 7.42 -6.33
N ARG A 26 20.94 7.13 -6.67
CA ARG A 26 22.04 8.08 -6.49
C ARG A 26 21.89 9.31 -7.38
N PHE A 27 21.41 9.14 -8.61
CA PHE A 27 21.09 10.25 -9.51
C PHE A 27 20.01 11.16 -8.92
N GLU A 28 19.00 10.58 -8.28
CA GLU A 28 17.93 11.30 -7.54
C GLU A 28 18.40 11.90 -6.20
N GLY A 29 19.69 11.77 -5.86
CA GLY A 29 20.32 12.48 -4.74
C GLY A 29 20.48 11.67 -3.45
N TYR A 30 20.08 10.41 -3.43
CA TYR A 30 20.23 9.52 -2.27
C TYR A 30 21.67 9.01 -2.11
N GLU A 31 22.06 8.69 -0.89
CA GLU A 31 23.19 7.80 -0.63
C GLU A 31 22.68 6.36 -0.67
N VAL A 32 23.32 5.48 -1.44
CA VAL A 32 22.86 4.10 -1.60
C VAL A 32 23.97 3.14 -1.24
N ILE A 33 23.67 2.29 -0.24
CA ILE A 33 24.48 1.15 0.18
C ILE A 33 23.77 -0.11 -0.28
N THR A 34 24.50 -1.05 -0.89
CA THR A 34 23.92 -2.29 -1.39
C THR A 34 24.32 -3.51 -0.55
N ALA A 35 23.47 -4.52 -0.56
CA ALA A 35 23.73 -5.86 -0.08
C ALA A 35 23.11 -6.89 -1.03
N ASP A 36 23.84 -7.98 -1.30
CA ASP A 36 23.44 -9.04 -2.24
C ASP A 36 22.71 -10.22 -1.57
N SER A 37 22.40 -10.10 -0.29
CA SER A 37 21.80 -11.15 0.54
C SER A 37 21.27 -10.58 1.85
N GLY A 38 20.31 -11.26 2.48
CA GLY A 38 19.78 -10.88 3.79
C GLY A 38 20.89 -10.86 4.86
N GLU A 39 21.80 -11.83 4.85
CA GLU A 39 22.93 -11.90 5.78
C GLU A 39 23.89 -10.71 5.61
N GLN A 40 24.18 -10.32 4.37
CA GLN A 40 24.99 -9.14 4.11
C GLN A 40 24.25 -7.88 4.58
N GLY A 41 22.95 -7.78 4.35
CA GLY A 41 22.11 -6.69 4.84
C GLY A 41 22.19 -6.54 6.36
N LEU A 42 22.02 -7.64 7.11
CA LEU A 42 22.10 -7.63 8.58
C LEU A 42 23.48 -7.18 9.05
N LYS A 43 24.53 -7.63 8.37
CA LYS A 43 25.90 -7.20 8.67
C LYS A 43 26.09 -5.70 8.43
N ARG A 44 25.48 -5.12 7.39
CA ARG A 44 25.52 -3.66 7.17
C ARG A 44 24.84 -2.91 8.32
N LEU A 45 23.68 -3.38 8.76
CA LEU A 45 22.90 -2.75 9.85
C LEU A 45 23.62 -2.73 11.21
N GLN A 46 24.71 -3.48 11.39
CA GLN A 46 25.54 -3.39 12.61
C GLN A 46 26.30 -2.06 12.72
N ALA A 47 26.58 -1.39 11.59
CA ALA A 47 27.34 -0.15 11.53
C ALA A 47 26.63 0.98 10.77
N LEU A 48 25.45 0.68 10.20
CA LEU A 48 24.66 1.59 9.38
C LEU A 48 23.26 1.75 9.99
N GLU A 49 22.80 3.00 10.11
CA GLU A 49 21.41 3.33 10.42
C GLU A 49 20.81 3.97 9.16
N PRO A 50 20.25 3.16 8.21
CA PRO A 50 19.68 3.70 6.99
C PRO A 50 18.35 4.41 7.27
N ASP A 51 18.02 5.42 6.45
CA ASP A 51 16.72 6.08 6.48
C ASP A 51 15.61 5.21 5.86
N LEU A 52 15.97 4.30 4.94
CA LEU A 52 15.06 3.36 4.31
C LEU A 52 15.80 2.08 3.89
N ILE A 53 15.15 0.93 4.05
CA ILE A 53 15.58 -0.35 3.49
C ILE A 53 14.69 -0.69 2.29
N LEU A 54 15.29 -0.92 1.13
CA LEU A 54 14.64 -1.55 -0.02
C LEU A 54 14.97 -3.04 0.00
N LEU A 55 13.98 -3.90 0.13
CA LEU A 55 14.19 -5.32 0.42
C LEU A 55 13.50 -6.23 -0.60
N ASP A 56 14.27 -7.10 -1.25
CA ASP A 56 13.71 -8.24 -1.97
C ASP A 56 13.26 -9.37 -1.02
N MET A 57 12.13 -10.01 -1.35
CA MET A 57 11.61 -11.12 -0.53
C MET A 57 12.15 -12.48 -0.94
N SER A 58 12.53 -12.64 -2.21
CA SER A 58 12.84 -13.91 -2.86
C SER A 58 14.34 -14.10 -3.07
N MET A 59 15.12 -13.98 -2.00
CA MET A 59 16.57 -14.23 -2.03
C MET A 59 16.92 -15.66 -1.58
N PRO A 60 17.98 -16.27 -2.13
CA PRO A 60 18.52 -17.55 -1.64
C PRO A 60 19.13 -17.40 -0.24
N GLY A 61 19.10 -18.46 0.56
CA GLY A 61 19.59 -18.42 1.94
C GLY A 61 18.60 -17.72 2.86
N MET A 62 19.03 -16.65 3.54
CA MET A 62 18.11 -15.79 4.28
C MET A 62 17.31 -14.89 3.33
N GLY A 63 16.08 -15.32 3.02
CA GLY A 63 15.11 -14.49 2.30
C GLY A 63 14.59 -13.30 3.10
N GLY A 64 13.79 -12.43 2.45
CA GLY A 64 13.31 -11.18 3.06
C GLY A 64 12.45 -11.37 4.32
N ILE A 65 11.67 -12.45 4.42
CA ILE A 65 10.95 -12.78 5.67
C ILE A 65 11.92 -13.01 6.83
N GLY A 66 13.00 -13.77 6.58
CA GLY A 66 14.00 -14.06 7.60
C GLY A 66 14.71 -12.79 8.07
N PHE A 67 15.10 -11.96 7.09
CA PHE A 67 15.68 -10.65 7.35
C PHE A 67 14.75 -9.76 8.20
N LEU A 68 13.47 -9.65 7.83
CA LEU A 68 12.48 -8.84 8.56
C LEU A 68 12.30 -9.31 10.00
N LYS A 69 12.26 -10.63 10.23
CA LYS A 69 12.16 -11.20 11.59
C LYS A 69 13.33 -10.79 12.47
N GLU A 70 14.55 -10.77 11.94
CA GLU A 70 15.76 -10.41 12.68
C GLU A 70 15.83 -8.92 13.02
N ILE A 71 15.29 -8.04 12.16
CA ILE A 71 15.31 -6.59 12.39
C ILE A 71 14.07 -6.05 13.11
N SER A 72 13.08 -6.91 13.37
CA SER A 72 11.81 -6.50 13.99
C SER A 72 11.88 -6.56 15.51
N VAL A 73 11.37 -5.53 16.16
CA VAL A 73 11.12 -5.47 17.61
C VAL A 73 9.62 -5.31 17.81
N ASP A 74 9.01 -6.16 18.65
CA ASP A 74 7.56 -6.19 18.89
C ASP A 74 6.70 -6.30 17.61
N GLY A 75 7.21 -7.01 16.60
CA GLY A 75 6.52 -7.25 15.34
C GLY A 75 6.66 -6.13 14.30
N LYS A 76 7.47 -5.09 14.57
CA LYS A 76 7.74 -4.00 13.62
C LYS A 76 9.23 -3.86 13.33
N PRO A 77 9.65 -3.73 12.06
CA PRO A 77 11.03 -3.40 11.69
C PRO A 77 11.50 -2.12 12.39
N LYS A 78 12.74 -2.14 12.90
CA LYS A 78 13.36 -0.94 13.49
C LYS A 78 13.50 0.20 12.48
N HIS A 79 13.83 -0.13 11.24
CA HIS A 79 14.01 0.81 10.13
C HIS A 79 12.82 0.75 9.19
N PRO A 80 12.49 1.85 8.49
CA PRO A 80 11.46 1.79 7.47
C PRO A 80 11.83 0.79 6.38
N VAL A 81 10.87 -0.02 5.94
CA VAL A 81 11.09 -1.02 4.88
C VAL A 81 10.09 -0.84 3.74
N LEU A 82 10.62 -0.72 2.53
CA LEU A 82 9.88 -0.86 1.28
C LEU A 82 10.25 -2.19 0.64
N VAL A 83 9.27 -3.08 0.52
CA VAL A 83 9.47 -4.39 -0.08
C VAL A 83 9.37 -4.30 -1.60
N LEU A 84 10.35 -4.84 -2.31
CA LEU A 84 10.35 -4.99 -3.76
C LEU A 84 10.15 -6.46 -4.09
N THR A 85 9.03 -6.87 -4.66
CA THR A 85 8.79 -8.30 -4.93
C THR A 85 7.95 -8.54 -6.18
N ALA A 86 7.97 -9.77 -6.70
CA ALA A 86 7.13 -10.15 -7.83
C ALA A 86 5.64 -10.10 -7.44
N ARG A 87 4.79 -9.58 -8.34
CA ARG A 87 3.32 -9.50 -8.15
C ARG A 87 2.70 -10.83 -7.70
N ALA A 88 3.18 -11.96 -8.24
CA ALA A 88 2.63 -13.27 -7.92
C ALA A 88 2.78 -13.67 -6.44
N ASN A 89 3.79 -13.15 -5.74
CA ASN A 89 4.11 -13.55 -4.36
C ASN A 89 3.61 -12.52 -3.33
N MET A 90 3.07 -11.41 -3.80
CA MET A 90 2.69 -10.27 -2.97
C MET A 90 1.61 -10.62 -1.96
N ALA A 91 0.52 -11.25 -2.41
CA ALA A 91 -0.60 -11.67 -1.57
C ALA A 91 -0.16 -12.56 -0.39
N GLU A 92 0.86 -13.39 -0.58
CA GLU A 92 1.43 -14.25 0.47
C GLU A 92 2.16 -13.43 1.55
N PHE A 93 2.93 -12.42 1.16
CA PHE A 93 3.69 -11.60 2.10
C PHE A 93 2.85 -10.51 2.78
N PHE A 94 1.80 -10.04 2.11
CA PHE A 94 1.01 -8.92 2.58
C PHE A 94 0.22 -9.18 3.87
N ALA A 95 -0.17 -10.44 4.12
CA ALA A 95 -1.02 -10.79 5.25
C ALA A 95 -0.30 -10.70 6.60
N ASP A 96 1.00 -11.01 6.65
CA ASP A 96 1.71 -11.34 7.89
C ASP A 96 2.89 -10.41 8.21
N VAL A 97 3.20 -9.42 7.36
CA VAL A 97 4.45 -8.65 7.44
C VAL A 97 4.19 -7.14 7.54
N ASP A 98 4.44 -6.53 8.70
CA ASP A 98 4.26 -5.09 8.96
C ASP A 98 5.46 -4.27 8.46
N VAL A 99 5.39 -3.77 7.22
CA VAL A 99 6.41 -2.90 6.57
C VAL A 99 5.79 -1.56 6.19
N ASP A 100 6.55 -0.61 5.62
CA ASP A 100 6.07 0.74 5.31
C ASP A 100 5.44 0.88 3.91
N GLY A 101 5.77 -0.04 2.99
CA GLY A 101 5.25 -0.06 1.63
C GLY A 101 5.71 -1.27 0.84
N PHE A 102 5.13 -1.42 -0.35
CA PHE A 102 5.44 -2.49 -1.30
C PHE A 102 5.40 -1.96 -2.72
N VAL A 103 6.35 -2.40 -3.55
CA VAL A 103 6.40 -2.10 -4.99
C VAL A 103 6.62 -3.40 -5.76
N ALA A 104 5.82 -3.58 -6.81
CA ALA A 104 5.82 -4.80 -7.60
C ALA A 104 6.88 -4.76 -8.70
N LYS A 105 7.73 -5.78 -8.77
CA LYS A 105 8.65 -5.97 -9.89
C LYS A 105 7.93 -6.62 -11.08
N PRO A 106 8.19 -6.17 -12.32
CA PRO A 106 8.92 -4.94 -12.67
C PRO A 106 8.09 -3.69 -12.35
N CYS A 107 8.75 -2.64 -11.83
CA CYS A 107 8.14 -1.34 -11.57
C CYS A 107 8.76 -0.25 -12.45
N ALA A 108 8.00 0.81 -12.74
CA ALA A 108 8.59 2.01 -13.32
C ALA A 108 9.49 2.70 -12.28
N PRO A 109 10.63 3.29 -12.68
CA PRO A 109 11.50 4.04 -11.77
C PRO A 109 10.75 5.16 -11.02
N GLU A 110 9.78 5.78 -11.66
CA GLU A 110 8.95 6.85 -11.10
C GLU A 110 8.05 6.33 -9.96
N ASP A 111 7.47 5.13 -10.11
CA ASP A 111 6.65 4.50 -9.06
C ASP A 111 7.49 4.18 -7.82
N LEU A 112 8.71 3.66 -8.03
CA LEU A 112 9.66 3.41 -6.95
C LEU A 112 10.05 4.71 -6.24
N LEU A 113 10.36 5.76 -7.01
CA LEU A 113 10.78 7.04 -6.46
C LEU A 113 9.67 7.71 -5.65
N MET A 114 8.44 7.65 -6.13
CA MET A 114 7.26 8.15 -5.44
C MET A 114 7.11 7.47 -4.08
N GLU A 115 7.22 6.14 -4.03
CA GLU A 115 7.04 5.39 -2.79
C GLU A 115 8.20 5.59 -1.80
N VAL A 116 9.44 5.64 -2.30
CA VAL A 116 10.62 6.03 -1.51
C VAL A 116 10.43 7.42 -0.89
N GLY A 117 10.05 8.40 -1.71
CA GLY A 117 9.81 9.77 -1.27
C GLY A 117 8.70 9.86 -0.22
N ARG A 118 7.59 9.15 -0.43
CA ARG A 118 6.45 9.08 0.51
C ARG A 118 6.89 8.56 1.88
N ILE A 119 7.60 7.43 1.93
CA ILE A 119 8.03 6.82 3.20
C ILE A 119 9.01 7.72 3.94
N LEU A 120 10.00 8.28 3.23
CA LEU A 120 10.98 9.18 3.83
C LEU A 120 10.36 10.49 4.32
N PHE A 121 9.37 11.03 3.59
CA PHE A 121 8.64 12.23 4.00
C PHE A 121 7.89 12.00 5.32
N LEU A 122 7.09 10.93 5.41
CA LEU A 122 6.32 10.60 6.62
C LEU A 122 7.21 10.38 7.86
N ARG A 123 8.45 9.92 7.67
CA ARG A 123 9.41 9.67 8.77
C ARG A 123 10.22 10.90 9.18
N SER A 124 10.31 11.91 8.31
CA SER A 124 11.07 13.15 8.58
C SER A 124 10.43 14.07 9.63
N GLY A 125 9.23 13.74 10.12
CA GLY A 125 8.54 14.54 11.15
C GLY A 125 8.12 15.93 10.66
N GLN A 126 8.11 16.17 9.35
CA GLN A 126 7.48 17.35 8.74
C GLN A 126 5.96 17.20 8.75
N GLU A 127 5.36 17.01 9.93
CA GLU A 127 3.93 17.26 10.16
C GLU A 127 3.65 18.78 10.24
N GLU A 128 4.68 19.60 10.43
CA GLU A 128 4.55 21.05 10.54
C GLU A 128 5.21 21.75 9.33
N GLN A 129 4.40 22.41 8.50
CA GLN A 129 4.78 23.28 7.36
C GLN A 129 4.91 22.63 5.97
N VAL A 130 3.90 21.89 5.54
CA VAL A 130 3.45 22.02 4.13
C VAL A 130 2.03 22.57 4.15
N SER A 131 1.84 23.64 3.38
CA SER A 131 0.63 24.43 3.19
C SER A 131 -0.66 23.61 3.05
N THR A 132 -1.75 24.20 3.54
CA THR A 132 -3.18 23.87 3.48
C THR A 132 -3.76 23.48 2.10
N ALA A 133 -3.19 22.47 1.45
CA ALA A 133 -3.90 21.64 0.50
C ALA A 133 -3.85 20.22 1.09
N ALA A 134 -4.97 19.74 1.61
CA ALA A 134 -5.07 18.35 2.03
C ALA A 134 -4.60 17.47 0.86
N SER A 135 -3.74 16.49 1.14
CA SER A 135 -3.43 15.48 0.13
C SER A 135 -4.74 14.84 -0.32
N PRO A 136 -4.94 14.63 -1.64
CA PRO A 136 -6.20 14.13 -2.13
C PRO A 136 -6.47 12.74 -1.54
N VAL A 137 -7.70 12.52 -1.07
CA VAL A 137 -8.14 11.24 -0.51
C VAL A 137 -8.02 10.16 -1.57
N LYS A 138 -7.30 9.08 -1.28
CA LYS A 138 -7.14 7.91 -2.15
C LYS A 138 -8.25 6.90 -1.88
N VAL A 139 -9.07 6.64 -2.90
CA VAL A 139 -10.17 5.68 -2.86
C VAL A 139 -9.79 4.45 -3.70
N LEU A 140 -9.86 3.26 -3.11
CA LEU A 140 -9.83 2.01 -3.87
C LEU A 140 -11.27 1.56 -4.16
N LEU A 141 -11.67 1.63 -5.43
CA LEU A 141 -13.02 1.29 -5.90
C LEU A 141 -13.03 -0.14 -6.46
N GLY A 142 -13.95 -0.97 -5.94
CA GLY A 142 -14.19 -2.33 -6.41
C GLY A 142 -15.52 -2.42 -7.14
N GLU A 143 -15.49 -2.37 -8.46
CA GLU A 143 -16.66 -2.39 -9.35
C GLU A 143 -16.29 -3.12 -10.65
N ASP A 144 -17.11 -4.09 -11.06
CA ASP A 144 -16.88 -4.92 -12.24
C ASP A 144 -17.77 -4.54 -13.44
N ASP A 145 -18.73 -3.63 -13.27
CA ASP A 145 -19.44 -2.97 -14.36
C ASP A 145 -18.74 -1.66 -14.74
N ALA A 146 -18.10 -1.65 -15.91
CA ALA A 146 -17.34 -0.50 -16.40
C ALA A 146 -18.15 0.80 -16.52
N MET A 147 -19.46 0.73 -16.77
CA MET A 147 -20.31 1.91 -16.88
C MET A 147 -20.70 2.47 -15.51
N VAL A 148 -20.88 1.60 -14.51
CA VAL A 148 -21.10 2.01 -13.11
C VAL A 148 -19.80 2.59 -12.54
N ALA A 149 -18.67 1.90 -12.74
CA ALA A 149 -17.35 2.32 -12.31
C ALA A 149 -17.04 3.75 -12.78
N ALA A 150 -17.16 4.00 -14.10
CA ALA A 150 -16.88 5.31 -14.68
C ALA A 150 -17.71 6.45 -14.07
N LYS A 151 -18.98 6.20 -13.71
CA LYS A 151 -19.84 7.21 -13.07
C LYS A 151 -19.43 7.50 -11.64
N ILE A 152 -19.00 6.47 -10.90
CA ILE A 152 -18.53 6.61 -9.52
C ILE A 152 -17.18 7.33 -9.53
N GLU A 153 -16.25 6.92 -10.39
CA GLU A 153 -14.94 7.57 -10.60
C GLU A 153 -15.12 9.06 -10.91
N GLU A 154 -15.88 9.41 -11.95
CA GLU A 154 -16.13 10.80 -12.35
C GLU A 154 -16.66 11.63 -11.17
N ARG A 155 -17.58 11.06 -10.39
CA ARG A 155 -18.19 11.75 -9.25
C ARG A 155 -17.21 11.97 -8.10
N LEU A 156 -16.42 10.97 -7.73
CA LEU A 156 -15.45 11.08 -6.64
C LEU A 156 -14.28 11.99 -7.04
N GLU A 157 -13.77 11.86 -8.27
CA GLU A 157 -12.70 12.70 -8.81
C GLU A 157 -13.12 14.18 -8.93
N SER A 158 -14.41 14.44 -9.23
CA SER A 158 -14.94 15.82 -9.24
C SER A 158 -14.83 16.53 -7.88
N GLU A 159 -14.66 15.78 -6.79
CA GLU A 159 -14.42 16.28 -5.43
C GLU A 159 -12.94 16.27 -5.03
N GLY A 160 -12.04 16.00 -5.99
CA GLY A 160 -10.58 16.01 -5.77
C GLY A 160 -10.03 14.73 -5.13
N MET A 161 -10.80 13.63 -5.13
CA MET A 161 -10.30 12.31 -4.70
C MET A 161 -9.51 11.64 -5.83
N LEU A 162 -8.54 10.79 -5.47
CA LEU A 162 -7.84 9.92 -6.42
C LEU A 162 -8.45 8.53 -6.36
N VAL A 163 -9.02 8.04 -7.45
CA VAL A 163 -9.67 6.72 -7.50
C VAL A 163 -8.78 5.71 -8.21
N SER A 164 -8.62 4.53 -7.62
CA SER A 164 -8.01 3.36 -8.26
C SER A 164 -9.05 2.26 -8.38
N LEU A 165 -9.34 1.82 -9.60
CA LEU A 165 -10.34 0.80 -9.89
C LEU A 165 -9.74 -0.62 -9.86
N VAL A 166 -10.50 -1.55 -9.30
CA VAL A 166 -10.29 -3.00 -9.38
C VAL A 166 -11.60 -3.69 -9.72
N GLU A 167 -11.54 -4.75 -10.53
CA GLU A 167 -12.74 -5.46 -11.00
C GLU A 167 -13.01 -6.75 -10.21
N GLN A 168 -12.11 -7.17 -9.32
CA GLN A 168 -12.19 -8.47 -8.65
C GLN A 168 -11.84 -8.37 -7.17
N GLY A 169 -12.56 -9.11 -6.32
CA GLY A 169 -12.31 -9.06 -4.88
C GLY A 169 -10.89 -9.45 -4.43
N PRO A 170 -10.24 -10.49 -5.01
CA PRO A 170 -8.84 -10.80 -4.68
C PRO A 170 -7.86 -9.67 -5.02
N GLU A 171 -8.09 -8.98 -6.14
CA GLU A 171 -7.27 -7.84 -6.56
C GLU A 171 -7.47 -6.65 -5.61
N MET A 172 -8.68 -6.45 -5.09
CA MET A 172 -8.94 -5.43 -4.07
C MET A 172 -8.13 -5.65 -2.80
N ILE A 173 -7.96 -6.90 -2.36
CA ILE A 173 -7.11 -7.21 -1.20
C ILE A 173 -5.65 -6.86 -1.50
N GLU A 174 -5.14 -7.24 -2.68
CA GLU A 174 -3.78 -6.93 -3.11
C GLU A 174 -3.55 -5.41 -3.16
N GLN A 175 -4.44 -4.65 -3.81
CA GLN A 175 -4.30 -3.21 -3.98
C GLN A 175 -4.52 -2.43 -2.67
N ALA A 176 -5.37 -2.90 -1.77
CA ALA A 176 -5.56 -2.28 -0.46
C ALA A 176 -4.25 -2.25 0.34
N ILE A 177 -3.43 -3.30 0.21
CA ILE A 177 -2.19 -3.42 0.98
C ILE A 177 -1.03 -2.71 0.26
N LEU A 178 -1.01 -2.76 -1.07
CA LEU A 178 -0.06 -2.02 -1.91
C LEU A 178 -0.21 -0.52 -1.77
N GLN A 179 -1.41 -0.01 -2.04
CA GLN A 179 -1.64 1.41 -2.25
C GLN A 179 -1.94 2.15 -0.95
N ARG A 180 -2.32 1.41 0.10
CA ARG A 180 -2.81 1.93 1.39
C ARG A 180 -3.80 3.08 1.15
N PRO A 181 -4.95 2.79 0.52
CA PRO A 181 -5.96 3.81 0.29
C PRO A 181 -6.47 4.35 1.62
N ASP A 182 -6.94 5.58 1.61
CA ASP A 182 -7.57 6.21 2.77
C ASP A 182 -8.93 5.58 3.04
N ILE A 183 -9.58 5.03 2.00
CA ILE A 183 -10.87 4.37 2.08
C ILE A 183 -11.07 3.37 0.93
N ILE A 184 -11.80 2.30 1.22
CA ILE A 184 -12.21 1.30 0.23
C ILE A 184 -13.71 1.47 -0.02
N LEU A 185 -14.10 1.58 -1.29
CA LEU A 185 -15.47 1.56 -1.75
C LEU A 185 -15.71 0.28 -2.55
N CYS A 186 -16.43 -0.68 -1.99
CA CYS A 186 -16.52 -2.03 -2.52
C CYS A 186 -17.97 -2.41 -2.83
N LYS A 187 -18.21 -2.92 -4.03
CA LYS A 187 -19.48 -3.57 -4.40
C LYS A 187 -19.63 -4.90 -3.65
N GLN A 188 -20.83 -5.18 -3.16
CA GLN A 188 -21.12 -6.45 -2.49
C GLN A 188 -21.02 -7.63 -3.46
N LEU A 189 -21.66 -7.54 -4.62
CA LEU A 189 -21.60 -8.58 -5.65
C LEU A 189 -20.46 -8.28 -6.63
N LEU A 190 -19.24 -8.59 -6.19
CA LEU A 190 -18.02 -8.39 -6.98
C LEU A 190 -17.48 -9.74 -7.50
N SER A 191 -16.92 -9.72 -8.71
CA SER A 191 -16.36 -10.90 -9.35
C SER A 191 -15.32 -11.63 -8.50
N ARG A 192 -15.40 -12.98 -8.53
CA ARG A 192 -14.59 -13.97 -7.77
C ARG A 192 -14.75 -13.98 -6.24
N MET A 193 -15.02 -12.84 -5.61
CA MET A 193 -15.17 -12.73 -4.16
C MET A 193 -16.03 -11.52 -3.83
N ASN A 194 -17.07 -11.74 -3.02
CA ASN A 194 -17.99 -10.70 -2.58
C ASN A 194 -17.31 -9.68 -1.65
N GLY A 195 -17.84 -8.45 -1.63
CA GLY A 195 -17.26 -7.35 -0.87
C GLY A 195 -17.25 -7.54 0.65
N ASP A 196 -18.27 -8.22 1.21
CA ASP A 196 -18.27 -8.61 2.63
C ASP A 196 -17.10 -9.53 2.99
N ALA A 197 -16.80 -10.53 2.14
CA ALA A 197 -15.66 -11.41 2.32
C ALA A 197 -14.32 -10.66 2.18
N VAL A 198 -14.23 -9.69 1.26
CA VAL A 198 -13.07 -8.80 1.14
C VAL A 198 -12.86 -8.02 2.45
N ALA A 199 -13.92 -7.40 2.98
CA ALA A 199 -13.86 -6.63 4.23
C ALA A 199 -13.43 -7.49 5.43
N ASP A 200 -13.95 -8.72 5.52
CA ASP A 200 -13.58 -9.68 6.55
C ASP A 200 -12.09 -10.07 6.48
N MET A 201 -11.57 -10.33 5.27
CA MET A 201 -10.16 -10.66 5.07
C MET A 201 -9.25 -9.48 5.43
N LEU A 202 -9.57 -8.27 4.98
CA LEU A 202 -8.79 -7.07 5.28
C LEU A 202 -8.72 -6.79 6.79
N ARG A 203 -9.81 -7.04 7.54
CA ARG A 203 -9.80 -6.93 9.01
C ARG A 203 -8.88 -7.91 9.71
N ALA A 204 -8.62 -9.07 9.12
CA ALA A 204 -7.70 -10.05 9.68
C ALA A 204 -6.23 -9.64 9.48
N MET A 205 -5.93 -8.73 8.56
CA MET A 205 -4.58 -8.34 8.17
C MET A 205 -4.09 -7.12 8.97
N PRO A 206 -2.97 -7.19 9.71
CA PRO A 206 -2.46 -6.09 10.54
C PRO A 206 -2.31 -4.75 9.81
N ASN A 207 -1.94 -4.80 8.52
CA ASN A 207 -1.59 -3.63 7.72
C ASN A 207 -2.77 -2.99 6.97
N ALA A 208 -3.92 -3.67 6.93
CA ALA A 208 -5.11 -3.20 6.22
C ALA A 208 -6.34 -3.08 7.13
N ARG A 209 -6.33 -3.69 8.32
CA ARG A 209 -7.48 -3.73 9.24
C ARG A 209 -7.99 -2.36 9.71
N SER A 210 -7.23 -1.29 9.54
CA SER A 210 -7.63 0.07 9.92
C SER A 210 -8.29 0.85 8.79
N ILE A 211 -8.18 0.38 7.54
CA ILE A 211 -8.75 1.07 6.38
C ILE A 211 -10.28 0.97 6.46
N PRO A 212 -11.02 2.09 6.41
CA PRO A 212 -12.47 2.04 6.40
C PRO A 212 -12.99 1.43 5.09
N VAL A 213 -14.01 0.57 5.20
CA VAL A 213 -14.67 -0.06 4.05
C VAL A 213 -16.11 0.40 3.96
N VAL A 214 -16.47 1.06 2.86
CA VAL A 214 -17.86 1.30 2.46
C VAL A 214 -18.26 0.17 1.53
N LEU A 215 -19.24 -0.61 1.95
CA LEU A 215 -19.83 -1.68 1.15
C LEU A 215 -21.11 -1.16 0.52
N TYR A 216 -21.26 -1.24 -0.81
CA TYR A 216 -22.52 -0.91 -1.46
C TYR A 216 -23.15 -2.10 -2.15
N ASP A 217 -24.47 -2.11 -2.19
CA ASP A 217 -25.25 -3.20 -2.75
C ASP A 217 -26.52 -2.69 -3.45
N GLU A 218 -26.61 -2.93 -4.75
CA GLU A 218 -27.79 -2.72 -5.58
C GLU A 218 -28.59 -4.03 -5.80
N SER A 219 -28.03 -5.18 -5.41
CA SER A 219 -28.61 -6.51 -5.66
C SER A 219 -29.67 -6.92 -4.64
N GLY A 220 -29.70 -6.26 -3.47
CA GLY A 220 -30.62 -6.56 -2.37
C GLY A 220 -30.24 -7.80 -1.55
N LEU A 221 -28.98 -8.24 -1.65
CA LEU A 221 -28.41 -9.31 -0.81
C LEU A 221 -28.24 -8.83 0.63
N LEU A 222 -27.86 -7.57 0.81
CA LEU A 222 -27.78 -6.92 2.11
C LEU A 222 -29.15 -6.39 2.53
N LYS A 223 -29.44 -6.54 3.81
CA LYS A 223 -30.65 -6.02 4.44
C LYS A 223 -30.33 -4.75 5.20
N ASP A 224 -31.31 -3.84 5.25
CA ASP A 224 -31.26 -2.66 6.12
C ASP A 224 -30.85 -3.03 7.56
N ASN A 225 -29.91 -2.27 8.12
CA ASN A 225 -29.36 -2.41 9.47
C ASN A 225 -28.45 -3.63 9.74
N VAL A 226 -28.01 -4.35 8.71
CA VAL A 226 -26.96 -5.37 8.85
C VAL A 226 -25.66 -4.79 8.31
N CYS A 227 -24.70 -4.53 9.20
CA CYS A 227 -23.34 -4.19 8.81
C CYS A 227 -22.46 -5.46 8.91
N PRO A 228 -21.98 -6.03 7.79
CA PRO A 228 -21.08 -7.17 7.82
C PRO A 228 -19.82 -6.87 8.62
N ARG A 229 -19.16 -7.91 9.11
CA ARG A 229 -17.92 -7.72 9.86
C ARG A 229 -16.87 -7.08 8.93
N GLY A 230 -16.13 -6.14 9.51
CA GLY A 230 -15.11 -5.38 8.79
C GLY A 230 -15.59 -4.22 7.95
N VAL A 231 -16.89 -4.11 7.69
CA VAL A 231 -17.50 -2.98 7.00
C VAL A 231 -17.69 -1.82 7.97
N SER A 232 -17.32 -0.62 7.52
CA SER A 232 -17.51 0.64 8.26
C SER A 232 -18.87 1.26 7.99
N HIS A 233 -19.36 1.17 6.75
CA HIS A 233 -20.65 1.70 6.34
C HIS A 233 -21.25 0.88 5.20
N VAL A 234 -22.58 0.78 5.15
CA VAL A 234 -23.32 0.09 4.09
C VAL A 234 -24.19 1.09 3.34
N VAL A 235 -24.16 1.05 2.00
CA VAL A 235 -25.04 1.85 1.13
C VAL A 235 -25.84 0.93 0.22
N LEU A 236 -27.17 0.94 0.31
CA LEU A 236 -28.04 0.06 -0.50
C LEU A 236 -28.39 0.68 -1.86
N SER A 237 -27.38 1.22 -2.56
CA SER A 237 -27.51 1.87 -3.86
C SER A 237 -26.15 2.05 -4.51
N ASP A 238 -26.11 2.00 -5.85
CA ASP A 238 -24.99 2.38 -6.70
C ASP A 238 -25.01 3.88 -7.11
N ASP A 239 -25.91 4.69 -6.54
CA ASP A 239 -25.99 6.12 -6.84
C ASP A 239 -24.70 6.85 -6.43
N PRO A 240 -23.98 7.49 -7.38
CA PRO A 240 -22.69 8.10 -7.07
C PRO A 240 -22.73 9.18 -5.98
N ASN A 241 -23.85 9.88 -5.77
CA ASN A 241 -23.96 10.90 -4.72
C ASN A 241 -24.14 10.27 -3.34
N ALA A 242 -24.89 9.18 -3.25
CA ALA A 242 -25.02 8.41 -2.01
C ALA A 242 -23.67 7.83 -1.59
N LEU A 243 -22.92 7.25 -2.54
CA LEU A 243 -21.59 6.69 -2.30
C LEU A 243 -20.58 7.77 -1.90
N LEU A 244 -20.54 8.90 -2.61
CA LEU A 244 -19.71 10.05 -2.24
C LEU A 244 -20.00 10.53 -0.81
N SER A 245 -21.28 10.61 -0.44
CA SER A 245 -21.69 11.05 0.90
C SER A 245 -21.19 10.10 1.99
N ALA A 246 -21.25 8.78 1.74
CA ALA A 246 -20.73 7.76 2.64
C ALA A 246 -19.20 7.80 2.76
N VAL A 247 -18.51 8.03 1.64
CA VAL A 247 -17.04 8.17 1.61
C VAL A 247 -16.63 9.38 2.45
N LYS A 248 -17.20 10.57 2.19
CA LYS A 248 -16.91 11.82 2.92
C LYS A 248 -17.11 11.68 4.42
N ALA A 249 -18.19 11.01 4.85
CA ALA A 249 -18.47 10.81 6.27
C ALA A 249 -17.40 10.01 7.05
N LEU A 250 -16.46 9.36 6.36
CA LEU A 250 -15.40 8.55 6.95
C LEU A 250 -13.99 9.13 6.75
N VAL A 251 -13.84 10.15 5.91
CA VAL A 251 -12.54 10.75 5.57
C VAL A 251 -12.44 12.25 5.88
N ASP A 252 -13.56 12.94 6.14
CA ASP A 252 -13.63 14.32 6.65
C ASP A 252 -13.59 14.36 8.20
#